data_AF-A0A067BG85-F1
#
_entry.id   AF-A0A067BG85-F1
#
_cell.length_a   1.000
_cell.length_b   1.000
_cell.length_c   1.000
_cell.angle_alpha   90.00
_cell.angle_beta   90.00
_cell.angle_gamma   90.00
#
_symmetry.space_group_name_H-M   'P 1'
#
loop_
_entity.id
_entity.type
_entity.pdbx_description
1 polymer ?
#
loop_
_entity_poly.entity_id
_entity_poly.type
_entity_poly.pdbx_seq_one_letter_code
_entity_poly.pdbx_strand_id
1 'polypeptide(L)'
;MAQVAANGDRSLSITGNPKDNVKTAYTLWDADAGFQCVCDPGFEGPDCSKRSCKVGVDPLYEAAGYPIYETFNIIAMATLAAADPDTLDATKSWIQLRVFDHEGESYLTPRIPVSSDTANVGGTTFTKAFQALPNKVISSISCTSKVVDVAPTDITAEDGFYVTCQYTDNPGPHRLPEVVASAFVDNSGVTRTTFRTYVTADIRRGEAIDFCATASAAYYASGADLTTIVVTGTTAAIPNAQTLIKIKDQLLIALAVPTTTTLTTAWALPTATASAISAGATVYYASGVTVAADACQISSWTVGSDSFSCDDPTAIPTVVVGSKIMFENAIYYVRSITPKIAAVAAVAAGVAPAYREAAPAIVAAPAVITVDRKFGGRSSIGGDVSALDSFYILTTPTVPAPGTYTYVSQCSGRGLCDFATGLCQCFKGYTNDNCDTQNILAF
;
A
#
# COMPACT_ATOMS: atom_id res chain seq x y z
N MET A 1 19.73 -26.86 20.92
CA MET A 1 18.77 -25.87 21.46
C MET A 1 18.93 -24.61 20.65
N ALA A 2 18.08 -24.40 19.64
CA ALA A 2 17.93 -23.13 18.95
C ALA A 2 16.43 -22.99 18.71
N GLN A 3 15.78 -22.15 19.51
CA GLN A 3 14.39 -21.77 19.31
C GLN A 3 14.36 -20.82 18.11
N VAL A 4 13.89 -21.29 16.96
CA VAL A 4 13.45 -20.41 15.89
C VAL A 4 12.02 -20.00 16.26
N ALA A 5 11.87 -18.75 16.70
CA ALA A 5 10.56 -18.16 16.94
C ALA A 5 9.84 -18.04 15.59
N ALA A 6 8.82 -18.86 15.40
CA ALA A 6 7.92 -18.79 14.27
C ALA A 6 7.00 -17.58 14.44
N ASN A 7 7.43 -16.40 13.97
CA ASN A 7 6.52 -15.30 13.68
C ASN A 7 6.20 -15.37 12.19
N GLY A 8 5.18 -16.16 11.85
CA GLY A 8 4.66 -16.24 10.50
C GLY A 8 4.07 -14.89 10.08
N ASP A 9 4.56 -14.36 8.97
CA ASP A 9 3.81 -13.42 8.15
C ASP A 9 2.50 -14.09 7.70
N ARG A 10 1.47 -13.30 7.37
CA ARG A 10 0.15 -13.72 6.83
C ARG A 10 0.25 -14.60 5.56
N SER A 11 1.45 -14.86 5.06
CA SER A 11 1.76 -15.68 3.88
C SER A 11 2.16 -17.14 4.17
N LEU A 12 1.92 -17.71 5.36
CA LEU A 12 2.21 -19.13 5.68
C LEU A 12 3.64 -19.60 5.40
N SER A 13 4.67 -18.76 5.58
CA SER A 13 6.06 -19.25 5.45
C SER A 13 6.89 -18.98 6.70
N ILE A 14 7.71 -19.98 7.06
CA ILE A 14 8.67 -19.92 8.17
C ILE A 14 9.61 -18.75 7.90
N THR A 15 9.59 -17.76 8.81
CA THR A 15 10.47 -16.61 8.78
C THR A 15 11.87 -17.02 9.27
N GLY A 16 12.75 -17.34 8.32
CA GLY A 16 14.18 -17.48 8.55
C GLY A 16 14.94 -16.72 7.47
N ASN A 17 16.02 -16.04 7.83
CA ASN A 17 16.94 -15.46 6.85
C ASN A 17 17.62 -16.62 6.11
N PRO A 18 17.36 -16.85 4.81
CA PRO A 18 17.94 -17.97 4.09
C PRO A 18 19.46 -17.75 4.02
N LYS A 19 20.22 -18.67 4.62
CA LYS A 19 21.66 -18.72 4.41
C LYS A 19 21.89 -19.21 2.97
N ASP A 20 22.56 -18.39 2.16
CA ASP A 20 23.06 -18.72 0.81
C ASP A 20 22.07 -18.76 -0.38
N ASN A 21 20.99 -17.95 -0.38
CA ASN A 21 20.03 -17.85 -1.51
C ASN A 21 19.35 -19.17 -1.93
N VAL A 22 19.43 -20.24 -1.12
CA VAL A 22 18.80 -21.52 -1.41
C VAL A 22 17.37 -21.51 -0.87
N LYS A 23 16.40 -21.94 -1.68
CA LYS A 23 15.06 -22.28 -1.20
C LYS A 23 15.19 -23.32 -0.09
N THR A 24 15.04 -22.92 1.17
CA THR A 24 14.99 -23.85 2.29
C THR A 24 13.65 -24.57 2.24
N ALA A 25 13.59 -25.68 1.51
CA ALA A 25 12.51 -26.64 1.66
C ALA A 25 12.68 -27.30 3.03
N TYR A 26 11.80 -26.97 3.98
CA TYR A 26 11.73 -27.69 5.24
C TYR A 26 11.14 -29.08 4.93
N THR A 27 12.00 -30.10 4.84
CA THR A 27 11.62 -31.50 4.52
C THR A 27 11.87 -32.45 5.69
N LEU A 28 12.05 -31.90 6.89
CA LEU A 28 12.12 -32.68 8.11
C LEU A 28 10.78 -33.37 8.39
N TRP A 29 10.80 -34.38 9.25
CA TRP A 29 9.65 -35.23 9.54
C TRP A 29 8.41 -34.46 10.02
N ASP A 30 8.59 -33.25 10.53
CA ASP A 30 7.58 -32.34 11.06
C ASP A 30 7.16 -31.25 10.06
N ALA A 31 7.65 -31.30 8.83
CA ALA A 31 7.28 -30.34 7.78
C ALA A 31 5.79 -30.31 7.48
N ASP A 32 5.16 -31.49 7.50
CA ASP A 32 3.71 -31.65 7.39
C ASP A 32 3.05 -31.87 8.76
N ALA A 33 3.71 -31.47 9.85
CA ALA A 33 3.16 -31.59 11.20
C ALA A 33 2.97 -30.23 11.89
N GLY A 34 3.81 -29.24 11.56
CA GLY A 34 3.70 -27.87 12.07
C GLY A 34 2.80 -26.99 11.19
N PHE A 35 1.49 -27.09 11.37
CA PHE A 35 0.55 -26.18 10.72
C PHE A 35 0.18 -25.01 11.63
N GLN A 36 0.03 -23.84 11.03
CA GLN A 36 -0.64 -22.69 11.63
C GLN A 36 -1.71 -22.19 10.67
N CYS A 37 -2.81 -21.68 11.20
CA CYS A 37 -3.86 -21.06 10.40
C CYS A 37 -3.42 -19.67 9.92
N VAL A 38 -3.83 -19.28 8.71
CA VAL A 38 -3.86 -17.85 8.33
C VAL A 38 -5.07 -17.26 9.00
N CYS A 39 -4.84 -16.35 9.92
CA CYS A 39 -5.92 -15.75 10.66
C CYS A 39 -6.56 -14.61 9.89
N ASP A 40 -7.88 -14.55 10.01
CA ASP A 40 -8.60 -13.35 9.66
C ASP A 40 -8.09 -12.18 10.53
N PRO A 41 -8.06 -10.97 9.98
CA PRO A 41 -7.64 -9.78 10.72
C PRO A 41 -8.32 -9.62 12.08
N GLY A 42 -7.55 -9.21 13.07
CA GLY A 42 -7.98 -9.15 14.47
C GLY A 42 -7.97 -10.50 15.20
N PHE A 43 -7.58 -11.59 14.52
CA PHE A 43 -7.29 -12.88 15.13
C PHE A 43 -5.84 -13.27 14.92
N GLU A 44 -5.28 -13.98 15.89
CA GLU A 44 -3.89 -14.41 15.89
C GLU A 44 -3.71 -15.75 16.62
N GLY A 45 -2.46 -16.20 16.66
CA GLY A 45 -2.09 -17.51 17.21
C GLY A 45 -2.13 -18.62 16.17
N PRO A 46 -1.64 -19.81 16.53
CA PRO A 46 -1.50 -20.93 15.59
C PRO A 46 -2.84 -21.47 15.08
N ASP A 47 -3.93 -21.26 15.82
CA ASP A 47 -5.28 -21.73 15.50
C ASP A 47 -6.30 -20.59 15.30
N CYS A 48 -5.83 -19.33 15.27
CA CYS A 48 -6.68 -18.14 15.16
C CYS A 48 -7.75 -17.99 16.24
N SER A 49 -7.59 -18.67 17.37
CA SER A 49 -8.53 -18.58 18.50
C SER A 49 -8.33 -17.32 19.34
N LYS A 50 -7.16 -16.68 19.24
CA LYS A 50 -6.81 -15.50 20.01
C LYS A 50 -7.22 -14.25 19.25
N ARG A 51 -7.73 -13.26 19.96
CA ARG A 51 -8.00 -11.92 19.42
C ARG A 51 -6.79 -11.04 19.59
N SER A 52 -6.40 -10.34 18.54
CA SER A 52 -5.38 -9.29 18.62
C SER A 52 -5.95 -8.13 19.44
N CYS A 53 -5.18 -7.68 20.44
CA CYS A 53 -5.56 -6.48 21.19
C CYS A 53 -5.24 -5.20 20.43
N LYS A 54 -5.91 -4.13 20.83
CA LYS A 54 -5.63 -2.78 20.34
C LYS A 54 -4.16 -2.42 20.50
N VAL A 55 -3.66 -1.69 19.53
CA VAL A 55 -2.34 -1.10 19.52
C VAL A 55 -2.43 0.38 19.88
N GLY A 56 -1.33 0.92 20.40
CA GLY A 56 -1.20 2.33 20.69
C GLY A 56 0.27 2.73 20.78
N VAL A 57 0.51 4.04 20.81
CA VAL A 57 1.85 4.60 20.95
C VAL A 57 2.34 4.37 22.38
N ASP A 58 3.59 3.92 22.53
CA ASP A 58 4.20 3.82 23.86
C ASP A 58 4.34 5.24 24.46
N PRO A 59 3.77 5.55 25.64
CA PRO A 59 3.87 6.88 26.25
C PRO A 59 5.32 7.34 26.49
N LEU A 60 6.27 6.41 26.66
CA LEU A 60 7.69 6.74 26.78
C LEU A 60 8.32 7.16 25.46
N TYR A 61 7.77 6.71 24.33
CA TYR A 61 8.17 7.21 23.02
C TYR A 61 7.92 8.73 22.93
N GLU A 62 6.77 9.19 23.42
CA GLU A 62 6.42 10.61 23.49
C GLU A 62 7.24 11.38 24.55
N ALA A 63 7.79 10.69 25.55
CA ALA A 63 8.68 11.31 26.54
C ALA A 63 10.12 11.51 26.01
N ALA A 64 10.56 10.67 25.06
CA ALA A 64 11.90 10.75 24.47
C ALA A 64 12.04 11.83 23.38
N GLY A 65 10.93 12.34 22.86
CA GLY A 65 10.88 13.40 21.84
C GLY A 65 9.47 13.69 21.36
N TYR A 66 9.31 14.64 20.44
CA TYR A 66 8.01 14.94 19.85
C TYR A 66 7.68 13.92 18.75
N PRO A 67 6.63 13.09 18.89
CA PRO A 67 6.18 12.24 17.80
C PRO A 67 5.69 13.10 16.64
N ILE A 68 6.14 12.77 15.42
CA ILE A 68 5.53 13.33 14.20
C ILE A 68 4.37 12.41 13.86
N TYR A 69 3.16 12.90 14.07
CA TYR A 69 1.95 12.21 13.64
C TYR A 69 1.79 12.36 12.14
N GLU A 70 1.45 11.27 11.45
CA GLU A 70 1.08 11.36 10.05
C GLU A 70 -0.23 12.13 9.92
N THR A 71 -0.20 13.14 9.05
CA THR A 71 -1.34 13.97 8.72
C THR A 71 -1.69 13.79 7.26
N PHE A 72 -2.98 13.88 6.95
CA PHE A 72 -3.47 13.76 5.60
C PHE A 72 -4.58 14.76 5.33
N ASN A 73 -4.60 15.23 4.10
CA ASN A 73 -5.54 16.22 3.59
C ASN A 73 -6.62 15.50 2.79
N ILE A 74 -7.88 15.79 3.12
CA ILE A 74 -9.07 15.40 2.37
C ILE A 74 -9.56 16.63 1.62
N ILE A 75 -9.59 16.53 0.30
CA ILE A 75 -10.15 17.55 -0.57
C ILE A 75 -11.46 17.02 -1.12
N ALA A 76 -12.54 17.78 -0.92
CA ALA A 76 -13.83 17.52 -1.54
C ALA A 76 -14.46 18.84 -1.98
N MET A 77 -14.13 19.25 -3.19
CA MET A 77 -14.48 20.57 -3.73
C MET A 77 -15.10 20.44 -5.10
N ALA A 78 -16.14 21.23 -5.38
CA ALA A 78 -16.74 21.36 -6.69
C ALA A 78 -16.52 22.77 -7.23
N THR A 79 -16.27 22.89 -8.53
CA THR A 79 -16.20 24.19 -9.18
C THR A 79 -17.61 24.75 -9.32
N LEU A 80 -17.85 25.90 -8.71
CA LEU A 80 -19.02 26.73 -8.92
C LEU A 80 -18.63 27.85 -9.91
N ALA A 81 -19.50 28.21 -10.84
CA ALA A 81 -19.17 29.28 -11.78
C ALA A 81 -18.92 30.58 -10.99
N ALA A 82 -17.91 31.39 -11.35
CA ALA A 82 -17.50 32.57 -10.59
C ALA A 82 -18.58 33.69 -10.43
N ALA A 83 -19.76 33.51 -11.03
CA ALA A 83 -20.92 34.38 -10.93
C ALA A 83 -22.15 33.68 -10.30
N ASP A 84 -21.98 32.46 -9.80
CA ASP A 84 -23.04 31.64 -9.21
C ASP A 84 -23.12 31.97 -7.70
N PRO A 85 -24.23 32.57 -7.19
CA PRO A 85 -24.42 32.80 -5.76
C PRO A 85 -24.73 31.49 -5.00
N ASP A 86 -24.84 30.38 -5.73
CA ASP A 86 -25.18 29.08 -5.19
C ASP A 86 -24.06 28.50 -4.33
N THR A 87 -24.46 27.66 -3.38
CA THR A 87 -23.56 26.94 -2.47
C THR A 87 -23.87 25.46 -2.57
N LEU A 88 -22.91 24.60 -2.17
CA LEU A 88 -23.17 23.17 -2.14
C LEU A 88 -24.30 22.80 -1.17
N ASP A 89 -25.25 22.00 -1.66
CA ASP A 89 -26.36 21.47 -0.86
C ASP A 89 -25.87 20.30 0.00
N ALA A 90 -25.75 20.54 1.30
CA ALA A 90 -25.29 19.56 2.30
C ALA A 90 -26.12 18.26 2.35
N THR A 91 -27.36 18.26 1.84
CA THR A 91 -28.24 17.08 1.85
C THR A 91 -28.04 16.19 0.63
N LYS A 92 -27.49 16.73 -0.46
CA LYS A 92 -27.29 16.02 -1.73
C LYS A 92 -25.83 15.85 -2.11
N SER A 93 -24.96 16.72 -1.60
CA SER A 93 -23.51 16.64 -1.78
C SER A 93 -22.89 15.76 -0.70
N TRP A 94 -22.10 14.77 -1.12
CA TRP A 94 -21.47 13.84 -0.19
C TRP A 94 -20.22 13.19 -0.79
N ILE A 95 -19.34 12.72 0.09
CA ILE A 95 -18.25 11.81 -0.26
C ILE A 95 -18.31 10.56 0.62
N GLN A 96 -17.72 9.47 0.12
CA GLN A 96 -17.58 8.24 0.87
C GLN A 96 -16.14 7.77 0.79
N LEU A 97 -15.56 7.47 1.96
CA LEU A 97 -14.17 7.06 2.07
C LEU A 97 -14.08 5.57 2.43
N ARG A 98 -13.05 4.93 1.90
CA ARG A 98 -12.52 3.66 2.41
C ARG A 98 -11.34 4.00 3.31
N VAL A 99 -11.36 3.49 4.53
CA VAL A 99 -10.36 3.75 5.56
C VAL A 99 -9.73 2.43 5.96
N PHE A 100 -8.47 2.45 6.35
CA PHE A 100 -7.73 1.24 6.72
C PHE A 100 -7.37 1.23 8.20
N ASP A 101 -7.49 0.08 8.85
CA ASP A 101 -6.97 -0.12 10.21
C ASP A 101 -5.46 -0.43 10.20
N HIS A 102 -4.91 -0.72 11.39
CA HIS A 102 -3.49 -1.04 11.54
C HIS A 102 -3.15 -2.38 10.89
N GLU A 103 -4.12 -3.29 10.91
CA GLU A 103 -4.09 -4.62 10.35
C GLU A 103 -4.26 -4.60 8.82
N GLY A 104 -4.53 -3.45 8.21
CA GLY A 104 -4.73 -3.26 6.76
C GLY A 104 -6.13 -3.58 6.25
N GLU A 105 -7.10 -3.86 7.14
CA GLU A 105 -8.50 -4.07 6.75
C GLU A 105 -9.19 -2.78 6.38
N SER A 106 -10.12 -2.90 5.44
CA SER A 106 -10.79 -1.75 4.86
C SER A 106 -12.22 -1.60 5.39
N TYR A 107 -12.56 -0.37 5.79
CA TYR A 107 -13.87 0.02 6.29
C TYR A 107 -14.43 1.15 5.44
N LEU A 108 -15.71 1.07 5.10
CA LEU A 108 -16.41 2.16 4.42
C LEU A 108 -17.01 3.10 5.44
N THR A 109 -16.72 4.40 5.30
CA THR A 109 -17.44 5.41 6.07
C THR A 109 -18.90 5.46 5.62
N PRO A 110 -19.81 5.97 6.47
CA PRO A 110 -21.06 6.52 6.00
C PRO A 110 -20.80 7.61 4.95
N ARG A 111 -21.83 7.95 4.15
CA ARG A 111 -21.75 9.12 3.26
C ARG A 111 -21.57 10.36 4.12
N ILE A 112 -20.45 11.04 3.93
CA ILE A 112 -20.07 12.25 4.65
C ILE A 112 -20.65 13.43 3.87
N PRO A 113 -21.60 14.20 4.44
CA PRO A 113 -22.19 15.34 3.75
C PRO A 113 -21.13 16.42 3.52
N VAL A 114 -21.14 17.02 2.33
CA VAL A 114 -20.26 18.14 1.98
C VAL A 114 -21.10 19.38 1.75
N SER A 115 -20.71 20.50 2.35
CA SER A 115 -21.36 21.80 2.19
C SER A 115 -20.33 22.86 1.84
N SER A 116 -20.78 24.11 1.70
CA SER A 116 -19.85 25.23 1.62
C SER A 116 -18.94 25.33 2.84
N ASP A 117 -17.65 25.64 2.63
CA ASP A 117 -16.66 25.79 3.71
C ASP A 117 -16.85 27.06 4.54
N THR A 118 -17.79 27.93 4.15
CA THR A 118 -18.07 29.19 4.87
C THR A 118 -18.40 28.96 6.35
N ALA A 119 -18.97 27.79 6.69
CA ALA A 119 -19.26 27.40 8.06
C ALA A 119 -18.08 26.71 8.79
N ASN A 120 -17.00 26.35 8.07
CA ASN A 120 -15.80 25.69 8.60
C ASN A 120 -16.10 24.41 9.41
N VAL A 121 -17.19 23.70 9.08
CA VAL A 121 -17.70 22.55 9.82
C VAL A 121 -17.05 21.23 9.42
N GLY A 122 -16.30 21.21 8.31
CA GLY A 122 -15.65 20.02 7.74
C GLY A 122 -14.90 19.21 8.80
N GLY A 123 -13.99 19.81 9.56
CA GLY A 123 -13.22 19.12 10.60
C GLY A 123 -14.09 18.33 11.58
N THR A 124 -15.15 18.94 12.11
CA THR A 124 -16.07 18.25 13.03
C THR A 124 -16.90 17.17 12.36
N THR A 125 -17.32 17.40 11.11
CA THR A 125 -18.10 16.44 10.31
C THR A 125 -17.29 15.19 10.00
N PHE A 126 -16.05 15.35 9.55
CA PHE A 126 -15.15 14.23 9.28
C PHE A 126 -14.77 13.48 10.55
N THR A 127 -14.41 14.18 11.63
CA THR A 127 -14.09 13.55 12.93
C THR A 127 -15.21 12.60 13.38
N LYS A 128 -16.46 13.06 13.32
CA LYS A 128 -17.62 12.22 13.67
C LYS A 128 -17.80 11.03 12.72
N ALA A 129 -17.56 11.21 11.43
CA ALA A 129 -17.70 10.13 10.45
C ALA A 129 -16.69 9.00 10.69
N PHE A 130 -15.45 9.33 11.04
CA PHE A 130 -14.43 8.33 11.39
C PHE A 130 -14.74 7.64 12.72
N GLN A 131 -15.14 8.40 13.75
CA GLN A 131 -15.49 7.84 15.07
C GLN A 131 -16.78 7.00 15.05
N ALA A 132 -17.63 7.16 14.04
CA ALA A 132 -18.83 6.36 13.83
C ALA A 132 -18.56 4.99 13.20
N LEU A 133 -17.31 4.70 12.81
CA LEU A 133 -16.95 3.38 12.30
C LEU A 133 -17.18 2.30 13.39
N PRO A 134 -17.63 1.10 12.99
CA PRO A 134 -17.93 0.02 13.92
C PRO A 134 -16.70 -0.39 14.74
N ASN A 135 -16.93 -1.02 15.89
CA ASN A 135 -15.89 -1.55 16.79
C ASN A 135 -14.85 -0.52 17.29
N LYS A 136 -15.11 0.78 17.10
CA LYS A 136 -14.15 1.86 17.41
C LYS A 136 -12.77 1.59 16.79
N VAL A 137 -12.75 1.08 15.55
CA VAL A 137 -11.51 0.84 14.78
C VAL A 137 -10.66 2.11 14.73
N ILE A 138 -11.32 3.27 14.59
CA ILE A 138 -10.70 4.59 14.77
C ILE A 138 -11.44 5.30 15.90
N SER A 139 -10.88 5.24 17.11
CA SER A 139 -11.42 5.94 18.29
C SER A 139 -10.91 7.37 18.42
N SER A 140 -9.68 7.63 17.96
CA SER A 140 -8.96 8.88 18.21
C SER A 140 -8.41 9.45 16.91
N ILE A 141 -9.11 10.45 16.41
CA ILE A 141 -8.74 11.21 15.22
C ILE A 141 -9.21 12.65 15.42
N SER A 142 -8.38 13.59 15.00
CA SER A 142 -8.71 15.01 15.00
C SER A 142 -8.63 15.52 13.57
N CYS A 143 -9.74 16.03 13.07
CA CYS A 143 -9.80 16.70 11.78
C CYS A 143 -10.09 18.18 11.97
N THR A 144 -9.31 19.02 11.31
CA THR A 144 -9.45 20.48 11.31
C THR A 144 -9.70 20.95 9.89
N SER A 145 -10.69 21.82 9.72
CA SER A 145 -10.89 22.47 8.43
C SER A 145 -9.80 23.50 8.19
N LYS A 146 -9.27 23.53 6.96
CA LYS A 146 -8.38 24.56 6.41
C LYS A 146 -7.10 24.82 7.23
N VAL A 147 -6.10 23.95 7.06
CA VAL A 147 -4.69 24.28 7.33
C VAL A 147 -3.98 24.38 5.98
N VAL A 148 -3.71 25.60 5.53
CA VAL A 148 -3.00 25.83 4.26
C VAL A 148 -1.51 26.00 4.57
N ASP A 149 -0.79 24.90 4.70
CA ASP A 149 0.68 24.99 4.80
C ASP A 149 1.37 24.72 3.46
N VAL A 150 0.84 23.89 2.55
CA VAL A 150 1.21 23.85 1.12
C VAL A 150 0.03 23.29 0.29
N ALA A 151 -0.03 23.70 -0.98
CA ALA A 151 -0.93 23.27 -2.04
C ALA A 151 -1.40 21.79 -1.93
N PRO A 152 -2.66 21.51 -2.30
CA PRO A 152 -3.33 22.14 -3.43
C PRO A 152 -4.02 23.45 -3.05
N THR A 153 -3.60 24.54 -3.69
CA THR A 153 -4.18 25.86 -3.48
C THR A 153 -5.64 25.86 -3.87
N ASP A 154 -6.48 26.37 -2.99
CA ASP A 154 -7.86 26.70 -3.26
C ASP A 154 -7.92 27.54 -4.55
N ILE A 155 -8.58 27.02 -5.59
CA ILE A 155 -8.82 27.81 -6.80
C ILE A 155 -10.05 28.67 -6.54
N THR A 156 -10.01 29.94 -6.95
CA THR A 156 -11.00 30.97 -6.58
C THR A 156 -12.45 30.71 -7.02
N ALA A 157 -12.74 29.56 -7.60
CA ALA A 157 -14.06 29.14 -8.10
C ALA A 157 -14.51 27.79 -7.48
N GLU A 158 -13.86 27.29 -6.43
CA GLU A 158 -14.26 26.05 -5.74
C GLU A 158 -15.02 26.32 -4.44
N ASP A 159 -16.04 25.49 -4.18
CA ASP A 159 -16.76 25.43 -2.91
C ASP A 159 -16.79 23.97 -2.43
N GLY A 160 -16.72 23.76 -1.12
CA GLY A 160 -16.62 22.42 -0.53
C GLY A 160 -15.77 22.38 0.72
N PHE A 161 -15.06 21.29 0.97
CA PHE A 161 -14.22 21.14 2.16
C PHE A 161 -12.75 20.89 1.82
N TYR A 162 -11.88 21.59 2.54
CA TYR A 162 -10.48 21.23 2.75
C TYR A 162 -10.29 20.82 4.21
N VAL A 163 -9.96 19.56 4.47
CA VAL A 163 -9.83 19.08 5.85
C VAL A 163 -8.50 18.37 6.03
N THR A 164 -7.73 18.81 7.02
CA THR A 164 -6.53 18.11 7.46
C THR A 164 -6.89 17.25 8.66
N CYS A 165 -6.66 15.95 8.54
CA CYS A 165 -6.92 14.97 9.58
C CYS A 165 -5.59 14.40 10.12
N GLN A 166 -5.58 14.14 11.42
CA GLN A 166 -4.48 13.54 12.16
C GLN A 166 -5.03 12.42 13.03
N TYR A 167 -4.41 11.25 12.98
CA TYR A 167 -4.63 10.23 14.00
C TYR A 167 -3.91 10.65 15.28
N THR A 168 -4.67 10.91 16.34
CA THR A 168 -4.15 11.46 17.60
C THR A 168 -3.41 10.42 18.44
N ASP A 169 -3.80 9.15 18.34
CA ASP A 169 -3.15 8.04 19.07
C ASP A 169 -2.28 7.17 18.12
N ASN A 170 -1.92 7.73 16.96
CA ASN A 170 -1.34 7.08 15.76
C ASN A 170 -1.22 5.55 15.87
N PRO A 171 -2.23 4.80 15.41
CA PRO A 171 -2.30 3.38 15.67
C PRO A 171 -1.27 2.56 14.89
N GLY A 172 -0.32 3.16 14.16
CA GLY A 172 0.82 2.49 13.53
C GLY A 172 0.89 2.75 12.03
N PRO A 173 1.40 1.81 11.22
CA PRO A 173 1.45 1.99 9.78
C PRO A 173 0.06 1.92 9.18
N HIS A 174 -0.59 3.07 9.02
CA HIS A 174 -1.85 3.20 8.32
C HIS A 174 -1.65 3.58 6.87
N ARG A 175 -2.47 2.99 6.01
CA ARG A 175 -2.62 3.46 4.65
C ARG A 175 -3.55 4.66 4.64
N LEU A 176 -3.29 5.62 3.75
CA LEU A 176 -4.20 6.75 3.56
C LEU A 176 -5.62 6.29 3.17
N PRO A 177 -6.66 7.00 3.64
CA PRO A 177 -8.01 6.79 3.15
C PRO A 177 -8.12 6.99 1.64
N GLU A 178 -9.04 6.28 1.01
CA GLU A 178 -9.31 6.37 -0.43
C GLU A 178 -10.74 6.86 -0.67
N VAL A 179 -10.93 7.76 -1.65
CA VAL A 179 -12.27 8.16 -2.07
C VAL A 179 -12.88 7.04 -2.91
N VAL A 180 -13.97 6.47 -2.42
CA VAL A 180 -14.70 5.39 -3.12
C VAL A 180 -15.73 5.98 -4.07
N ALA A 181 -16.45 7.00 -3.62
CA ALA A 181 -17.49 7.66 -4.38
C ALA A 181 -17.73 9.08 -3.86
N SER A 182 -18.22 9.95 -4.75
CA SER A 182 -18.60 11.32 -4.42
C SER A 182 -19.70 11.81 -5.34
N ALA A 183 -20.53 12.73 -4.84
CA ALA A 183 -21.51 13.45 -5.63
C ALA A 183 -21.62 14.89 -5.13
N PHE A 184 -21.79 15.83 -6.05
CA PHE A 184 -21.90 17.26 -5.75
C PHE A 184 -23.10 17.85 -6.46
N VAL A 185 -23.95 18.52 -5.69
CA VAL A 185 -25.16 19.19 -6.14
C VAL A 185 -25.26 20.52 -5.39
N ASP A 186 -25.54 21.60 -6.09
CA ASP A 186 -25.80 22.90 -5.46
C ASP A 186 -27.22 23.01 -4.88
N ASN A 187 -27.45 24.09 -4.16
CA ASN A 187 -28.75 24.49 -3.61
C ASN A 187 -29.84 24.70 -4.68
N SER A 188 -29.48 24.95 -5.94
CA SER A 188 -30.40 25.00 -7.09
C SER A 188 -30.74 23.62 -7.67
N GLY A 189 -30.12 22.55 -7.16
CA GLY A 189 -30.37 21.17 -7.59
C GLY A 189 -29.61 20.74 -8.85
N VAL A 190 -28.61 21.51 -9.30
CA VAL A 190 -27.79 21.16 -10.47
C VAL A 190 -26.61 20.30 -10.05
N THR A 191 -26.47 19.14 -10.69
CA THR A 191 -25.32 18.24 -10.46
C THR A 191 -24.05 18.84 -11.05
N ARG A 192 -23.02 18.98 -10.23
CA ARG A 192 -21.72 19.50 -10.63
C ARG A 192 -20.84 18.39 -11.20
N THR A 193 -20.32 18.61 -12.40
CA THR A 193 -19.50 17.64 -13.14
C THR A 193 -18.01 17.95 -13.10
N THR A 194 -17.65 19.18 -12.73
CA THR A 194 -16.28 19.63 -12.48
C THR A 194 -16.05 19.71 -10.98
N PHE A 195 -15.33 18.75 -10.44
CA PHE A 195 -14.99 18.66 -9.02
C PHE A 195 -13.67 17.94 -8.84
N ARG A 196 -13.07 18.09 -7.66
CA ARG A 196 -11.89 17.35 -7.23
C ARG A 196 -12.12 16.75 -5.85
N THR A 197 -12.03 15.42 -5.80
CA THR A 197 -12.22 14.61 -4.60
C THR A 197 -11.09 13.62 -4.44
N TYR A 198 -10.24 13.84 -3.44
CA TYR A 198 -9.06 13.01 -3.27
C TYR A 198 -8.43 13.20 -1.88
N VAL A 199 -7.58 12.25 -1.48
CA VAL A 199 -6.89 12.23 -0.18
C VAL A 199 -5.39 12.16 -0.41
N THR A 200 -4.64 13.10 0.13
CA THR A 200 -3.18 13.17 -0.03
C THR A 200 -2.52 13.29 1.33
N ALA A 201 -1.31 12.77 1.48
CA ALA A 201 -0.57 12.99 2.71
C ALA A 201 -0.09 14.44 2.77
N ASP A 202 -0.07 14.98 3.99
CA ASP A 202 0.39 16.35 4.25
C ASP A 202 1.92 16.40 4.42
N ILE A 203 2.47 17.59 4.67
CA ILE A 203 3.91 17.83 4.84
C ILE A 203 4.46 17.20 6.12
N ARG A 204 3.62 16.96 7.13
CA ARG A 204 4.02 16.26 8.36
C ARG A 204 3.79 14.77 8.17
N ARG A 205 4.85 14.09 7.75
CA ARG A 205 4.90 12.64 7.56
C ARG A 205 5.40 11.97 8.82
N GLY A 206 4.63 11.01 9.33
CA GLY A 206 5.05 10.17 10.44
C GLY A 206 6.10 9.14 10.02
N GLU A 207 6.42 8.20 10.91
CA GLU A 207 7.41 7.15 10.63
C GLU A 207 6.95 6.12 9.60
N ALA A 208 5.64 5.90 9.51
CA ALA A 208 5.03 5.14 8.43
C ALA A 208 4.69 6.10 7.30
N ILE A 209 5.26 5.86 6.12
CA ILE A 209 5.06 6.69 4.94
C ILE A 209 4.42 5.83 3.85
N ASP A 210 3.18 6.14 3.48
CA ASP A 210 2.65 5.71 2.17
C ASP A 210 3.37 6.52 1.09
N PHE A 211 4.24 5.84 0.34
CA PHE A 211 5.00 6.49 -0.71
C PHE A 211 4.08 6.98 -1.85
N CYS A 212 2.98 6.27 -2.15
CA CYS A 212 2.03 6.60 -3.21
C CYS A 212 0.96 7.63 -2.80
N ALA A 213 1.28 8.49 -1.84
CA ALA A 213 0.37 9.47 -1.25
C ALA A 213 0.51 10.90 -1.78
N THR A 214 1.52 11.17 -2.62
CA THR A 214 1.83 12.53 -3.07
C THR A 214 1.00 12.88 -4.31
N ALA A 215 0.03 13.78 -4.16
CA ALA A 215 -0.81 14.22 -5.26
C ALA A 215 0.00 15.07 -6.26
N SER A 216 -0.22 14.84 -7.55
CA SER A 216 0.22 15.73 -8.60
C SER A 216 -0.82 16.82 -8.90
N ALA A 217 -0.41 17.85 -9.63
CA ALA A 217 -1.32 18.85 -10.20
C ALA A 217 -2.10 18.31 -11.44
N ALA A 218 -1.83 17.07 -11.85
CA ALA A 218 -2.44 16.44 -13.01
C ALA A 218 -3.54 15.46 -12.61
N TYR A 219 -4.55 15.37 -13.48
CA TYR A 219 -5.67 14.46 -13.34
C TYR A 219 -5.85 13.64 -14.62
N TYR A 220 -6.33 12.42 -14.44
CA TYR A 220 -6.68 11.50 -15.51
C TYR A 220 -7.81 12.11 -16.35
N ALA A 221 -7.59 12.22 -17.66
CA ALA A 221 -8.59 12.69 -18.60
C ALA A 221 -9.19 11.51 -19.38
N SER A 222 -8.35 10.65 -19.93
CA SER A 222 -8.74 9.44 -20.66
C SER A 222 -7.54 8.52 -20.91
N GLY A 223 -7.79 7.29 -21.40
CA GLY A 223 -6.77 6.39 -21.91
C GLY A 223 -7.21 5.85 -23.26
N ALA A 224 -6.43 6.10 -24.31
CA ALA A 224 -6.82 5.73 -25.69
C ALA A 224 -6.48 4.26 -26.00
N ASP A 225 -5.25 3.82 -25.68
CA ASP A 225 -4.69 2.55 -26.17
C ASP A 225 -4.10 1.66 -25.05
N LEU A 226 -4.57 1.86 -23.83
CA LEU A 226 -4.22 1.09 -22.63
C LEU A 226 -2.77 1.24 -22.12
N THR A 227 -1.76 1.61 -22.91
CA THR A 227 -0.38 1.94 -22.42
C THR A 227 -0.06 3.44 -22.42
N THR A 228 -0.91 4.25 -23.05
CA THR A 228 -0.79 5.71 -23.07
C THR A 228 -1.99 6.34 -22.36
N ILE A 229 -1.69 7.12 -21.33
CA ILE A 229 -2.68 7.81 -20.50
C ILE A 229 -2.64 9.29 -20.83
N VAL A 230 -3.81 9.88 -21.12
CA VAL A 230 -4.00 11.31 -21.28
C VAL A 230 -4.29 11.91 -19.91
N VAL A 231 -3.48 12.91 -19.55
CA VAL A 231 -3.64 13.70 -18.34
C VAL A 231 -3.85 15.17 -18.69
N THR A 232 -4.58 15.87 -17.86
CA THR A 232 -4.79 17.32 -17.96
C THR A 232 -4.46 17.96 -16.61
N GLY A 233 -4.08 19.24 -16.61
CA GLY A 233 -3.65 19.99 -15.42
C GLY A 233 -2.47 20.90 -15.71
N THR A 234 -2.21 21.88 -14.84
CA THR A 234 -1.12 22.85 -15.00
C THR A 234 0.21 22.30 -14.42
N THR A 235 1.25 22.27 -15.26
CA THR A 235 2.66 21.89 -14.99
C THR A 235 2.99 20.39 -14.86
N ALA A 236 4.27 20.04 -15.06
CA ALA A 236 4.79 18.68 -15.28
C ALA A 236 4.24 17.66 -14.25
N ALA A 237 3.29 16.84 -14.71
CA ALA A 237 2.48 15.93 -13.89
C ALA A 237 3.28 14.99 -12.99
N ILE A 238 4.50 14.63 -13.40
CA ILE A 238 5.33 13.63 -12.76
C ILE A 238 6.79 14.08 -12.87
N PRO A 239 7.54 14.13 -11.76
CA PRO A 239 8.85 14.78 -11.73
C PRO A 239 9.93 14.05 -12.57
N ASN A 240 9.85 12.72 -12.69
CA ASN A 240 10.87 11.90 -13.35
C ASN A 240 10.25 10.83 -14.26
N ALA A 241 11.00 10.42 -15.29
CA ALA A 241 10.75 9.17 -16.02
C ALA A 241 11.01 7.96 -15.12
N GLN A 242 10.29 6.86 -15.32
CA GLN A 242 10.30 5.66 -14.46
C GLN A 242 9.94 5.98 -13.00
N THR A 243 8.68 6.38 -12.79
CA THR A 243 8.14 6.65 -11.45
C THR A 243 6.94 5.75 -11.18
N LEU A 244 6.82 5.26 -9.94
CA LEU A 244 5.62 4.57 -9.47
C LEU A 244 4.50 5.59 -9.31
N ILE A 245 3.38 5.36 -9.98
CA ILE A 245 2.20 6.22 -9.94
C ILE A 245 1.00 5.44 -9.45
N LYS A 246 0.03 6.16 -8.89
CA LYS A 246 -1.26 5.61 -8.48
C LYS A 246 -2.38 6.47 -9.06
N ILE A 247 -3.35 5.82 -9.69
CA ILE A 247 -4.60 6.44 -10.15
C ILE A 247 -5.73 5.59 -9.60
N LYS A 248 -6.52 6.14 -8.67
CA LYS A 248 -7.53 5.39 -7.93
C LYS A 248 -6.91 4.12 -7.30
N ASP A 249 -7.42 2.94 -7.61
CA ASP A 249 -6.97 1.65 -7.08
C ASP A 249 -5.86 1.00 -7.93
N GLN A 250 -5.35 1.70 -8.94
CA GLN A 250 -4.36 1.17 -9.88
C GLN A 250 -2.97 1.75 -9.62
N LEU A 251 -2.01 0.88 -9.34
CA LEU A 251 -0.59 1.14 -9.33
C LEU A 251 -0.02 0.87 -10.72
N LEU A 252 0.78 1.79 -11.23
CA LEU A 252 1.41 1.70 -12.54
C LEU A 252 2.83 2.25 -12.48
N ILE A 253 3.68 1.86 -13.43
CA ILE A 253 4.98 2.50 -13.65
C ILE A 253 4.87 3.44 -14.84
N ALA A 254 5.09 4.74 -14.63
CA ALA A 254 5.21 5.72 -15.69
C ALA A 254 6.62 5.66 -16.30
N LEU A 255 6.74 5.21 -17.55
CA LEU A 255 8.02 5.06 -18.25
C LEU A 255 8.53 6.35 -18.87
N ALA A 256 7.63 7.17 -19.41
CA ALA A 256 7.98 8.41 -20.08
C ALA A 256 6.86 9.44 -19.96
N VAL A 257 7.25 10.70 -19.99
CA VAL A 257 6.36 11.87 -20.06
C VAL A 257 6.68 12.60 -21.38
N PRO A 258 6.24 12.08 -22.54
CA PRO A 258 6.61 12.64 -23.84
C PRO A 258 6.07 14.06 -24.05
N THR A 259 4.96 14.41 -23.40
CA THR A 259 4.38 15.76 -23.41
C THR A 259 3.79 16.10 -22.03
N THR A 260 3.38 17.35 -21.81
CA THR A 260 2.70 17.76 -20.57
C THR A 260 1.30 17.15 -20.38
N THR A 261 0.73 16.53 -21.42
CA THR A 261 -0.64 15.98 -21.41
C THR A 261 -0.70 14.47 -21.62
N THR A 262 0.44 13.79 -21.78
CA THR A 262 0.48 12.35 -22.02
C THR A 262 1.58 11.66 -21.22
N LEU A 263 1.26 10.48 -20.72
CA LEU A 263 2.15 9.60 -19.97
C LEU A 263 2.14 8.21 -20.63
N THR A 264 3.29 7.56 -20.74
CA THR A 264 3.39 6.16 -21.17
C THR A 264 3.65 5.28 -19.96
N THR A 265 2.89 4.21 -19.79
CA THR A 265 3.04 3.25 -18.70
C THR A 265 3.72 1.95 -19.14
N ALA A 266 4.33 1.25 -18.19
CA ALA A 266 5.00 -0.03 -18.45
C ALA A 266 4.05 -1.13 -18.91
N TRP A 267 2.83 -1.14 -18.35
CA TRP A 267 1.80 -2.09 -18.71
C TRP A 267 0.52 -1.39 -19.10
N ALA A 268 -0.28 -2.13 -19.85
CA ALA A 268 -1.59 -1.71 -20.27
C ALA A 268 -2.57 -1.70 -19.09
N LEU A 269 -3.32 -0.62 -18.85
CA LEU A 269 -4.49 -0.71 -17.97
C LEU A 269 -5.55 -1.59 -18.63
N PRO A 270 -6.20 -2.51 -17.90
CA PRO A 270 -7.33 -3.25 -18.46
C PRO A 270 -8.44 -2.29 -18.91
N THR A 271 -9.07 -2.51 -20.07
CA THR A 271 -10.09 -1.60 -20.63
C THR A 271 -11.27 -1.36 -19.67
N ALA A 272 -11.70 -2.41 -18.96
CA ALA A 272 -12.74 -2.31 -17.94
C ALA A 272 -12.32 -1.38 -16.79
N THR A 273 -11.06 -1.49 -16.35
CA THR A 273 -10.47 -0.64 -15.32
C THR A 273 -10.31 0.80 -15.80
N ALA A 274 -9.80 1.01 -17.02
CA ALA A 274 -9.63 2.34 -17.61
C ALA A 274 -10.97 3.07 -17.78
N SER A 275 -12.05 2.32 -18.07
CA SER A 275 -13.43 2.84 -18.15
C SER A 275 -14.05 3.09 -16.77
N ALA A 276 -13.56 2.41 -15.73
CA ALA A 276 -14.01 2.56 -14.34
C ALA A 276 -13.28 3.70 -13.58
N ILE A 277 -12.25 4.29 -14.18
CA ILE A 277 -11.60 5.51 -13.69
C ILE A 277 -12.34 6.69 -14.33
N SER A 278 -13.08 7.44 -13.52
CA SER A 278 -13.74 8.66 -13.98
C SER A 278 -12.70 9.73 -14.36
N ALA A 279 -12.98 10.47 -15.44
CA ALA A 279 -12.22 11.68 -15.75
C ALA A 279 -12.20 12.62 -14.52
N GLY A 280 -11.06 13.27 -14.28
CA GLY A 280 -10.81 14.09 -13.09
C GLY A 280 -10.12 13.35 -11.93
N ALA A 281 -9.88 12.04 -12.04
CA ALA A 281 -9.16 11.30 -11.00
C ALA A 281 -7.71 11.80 -10.85
N THR A 282 -7.31 12.23 -9.65
CA THR A 282 -5.97 12.73 -9.37
C THR A 282 -4.91 11.65 -9.59
N VAL A 283 -3.80 12.04 -10.22
CA VAL A 283 -2.62 11.18 -10.34
C VAL A 283 -1.72 11.40 -9.13
N TYR A 284 -1.36 10.33 -8.45
CA TYR A 284 -0.38 10.33 -7.37
C TYR A 284 0.94 9.74 -7.86
N TYR A 285 2.04 10.17 -7.27
CA TYR A 285 3.37 9.62 -7.54
C TYR A 285 4.11 9.27 -6.25
N ALA A 286 5.00 8.29 -6.35
CA ALA A 286 5.81 7.83 -5.25
C ALA A 286 7.02 8.75 -5.06
N SER A 287 6.99 9.60 -4.02
CA SER A 287 8.12 10.47 -3.71
C SER A 287 9.24 9.68 -3.03
N GLY A 288 10.48 9.84 -3.51
CA GLY A 288 11.67 9.19 -2.95
C GLY A 288 11.86 7.70 -3.31
N VAL A 289 10.88 7.05 -3.95
CA VAL A 289 11.02 5.68 -4.45
C VAL A 289 11.70 5.68 -5.81
N THR A 290 12.78 4.91 -5.95
CA THR A 290 13.38 4.67 -7.25
C THR A 290 12.80 3.40 -7.87
N VAL A 291 12.58 3.46 -9.19
CA VAL A 291 12.04 2.36 -9.98
C VAL A 291 13.06 2.00 -11.04
N ALA A 292 13.39 0.72 -11.17
CA ALA A 292 14.28 0.22 -12.20
C ALA A 292 13.74 -1.08 -12.80
N ALA A 293 13.72 -1.20 -14.12
CA ALA A 293 13.41 -2.46 -14.78
C ALA A 293 14.54 -3.47 -14.54
N ASP A 294 14.21 -4.71 -14.22
CA ASP A 294 15.21 -5.77 -14.15
C ASP A 294 15.44 -6.39 -15.54
N ALA A 295 16.71 -6.68 -15.86
CA ALA A 295 17.11 -7.24 -17.14
C ALA A 295 16.67 -8.71 -17.33
N CYS A 296 16.35 -9.44 -16.25
CA CYS A 296 15.97 -10.85 -16.30
C CYS A 296 14.65 -11.07 -17.06
N GLN A 297 13.72 -10.10 -17.00
CA GLN A 297 12.32 -10.17 -17.46
C GLN A 297 11.59 -11.45 -16.97
N ILE A 298 10.26 -11.50 -17.12
CA ILE A 298 9.45 -12.69 -16.81
C ILE A 298 9.22 -13.44 -18.11
N SER A 299 9.67 -14.69 -18.20
CA SER A 299 9.43 -15.54 -19.38
C SER A 299 8.20 -16.40 -19.24
N SER A 300 7.96 -16.91 -18.03
CA SER A 300 6.80 -17.71 -17.71
C SER A 300 6.42 -17.54 -16.24
N TRP A 301 5.12 -17.31 -16.01
CA TRP A 301 4.54 -17.30 -14.66
C TRP A 301 3.10 -17.81 -14.70
N THR A 302 2.90 -19.02 -14.21
CA THR A 302 1.57 -19.65 -14.15
C THR A 302 0.75 -19.10 -12.98
N VAL A 303 -0.54 -18.87 -13.20
CA VAL A 303 -1.50 -18.50 -12.15
C VAL A 303 -1.49 -19.55 -11.04
N GLY A 304 -1.44 -19.11 -9.79
CA GLY A 304 -1.34 -19.99 -8.63
C GLY A 304 0.10 -20.46 -8.32
N SER A 305 1.09 -20.13 -9.15
CA SER A 305 2.52 -20.32 -8.84
C SER A 305 3.06 -19.13 -8.05
N ASP A 306 3.95 -19.40 -7.10
CA ASP A 306 4.74 -18.41 -6.35
C ASP A 306 6.13 -18.15 -6.97
N SER A 307 6.41 -18.75 -8.13
CA SER A 307 7.69 -18.61 -8.81
C SER A 307 7.55 -18.43 -10.31
N PHE A 308 8.48 -17.66 -10.86
CA PHE A 308 8.60 -17.38 -12.28
C PHE A 308 10.03 -17.55 -12.76
N SER A 309 10.17 -17.87 -14.05
CA SER A 309 11.47 -18.04 -14.71
C SER A 309 11.85 -16.75 -15.42
N CYS A 310 13.14 -16.45 -15.46
CA CYS A 310 13.67 -15.39 -16.31
C CYS A 310 13.73 -15.79 -17.78
N ASP A 311 13.81 -14.79 -18.66
CA ASP A 311 13.90 -14.95 -20.11
C ASP A 311 15.22 -15.57 -20.55
N ASP A 312 16.33 -14.85 -20.35
CA ASP A 312 17.60 -15.22 -20.93
C ASP A 312 18.47 -16.02 -19.95
N PRO A 313 19.01 -17.21 -20.33
CA PRO A 313 20.05 -17.89 -19.57
C PRO A 313 21.35 -17.07 -19.39
N THR A 314 21.50 -15.92 -20.05
CA THR A 314 22.61 -14.96 -19.87
C THR A 314 22.29 -13.74 -19.02
N ALA A 315 21.00 -13.42 -18.79
CA ALA A 315 20.60 -12.30 -17.93
C ALA A 315 20.76 -12.67 -16.46
N ILE A 316 21.54 -11.87 -15.72
CA ILE A 316 21.69 -12.02 -14.27
C ILE A 316 20.66 -11.10 -13.60
N PRO A 317 19.72 -11.64 -12.80
CA PRO A 317 18.77 -10.79 -12.08
C PRO A 317 19.53 -9.84 -11.15
N THR A 318 19.15 -8.57 -11.18
CA THR A 318 19.70 -7.54 -10.28
C THR A 318 18.97 -7.51 -8.94
N VAL A 319 17.76 -8.07 -8.87
CA VAL A 319 17.06 -8.32 -7.62
C VAL A 319 17.88 -9.17 -6.67
N VAL A 320 17.77 -8.85 -5.39
CA VAL A 320 18.28 -9.65 -4.28
C VAL A 320 17.14 -10.16 -3.41
N VAL A 321 17.39 -11.18 -2.58
CA VAL A 321 16.41 -11.63 -1.58
C VAL A 321 16.02 -10.46 -0.67
N GLY A 322 14.72 -10.28 -0.45
CA GLY A 322 14.14 -9.15 0.27
C GLY A 322 13.76 -7.95 -0.61
N SER A 323 14.11 -7.95 -1.89
CA SER A 323 13.71 -6.87 -2.82
C SER A 323 12.20 -6.79 -2.97
N LYS A 324 11.66 -5.56 -3.04
CA LYS A 324 10.29 -5.30 -3.48
C LYS A 324 10.28 -5.22 -5.00
N ILE A 325 9.48 -6.06 -5.63
CA ILE A 325 9.25 -6.01 -7.08
C ILE A 325 7.80 -5.66 -7.37
N MET A 326 7.57 -4.97 -8.46
CA MET A 326 6.24 -4.69 -8.98
C MET A 326 6.08 -5.35 -10.33
N PHE A 327 4.97 -6.04 -10.47
CA PHE A 327 4.51 -6.58 -11.73
C PHE A 327 3.04 -6.24 -11.92
N GLU A 328 2.74 -5.52 -13.01
CA GLU A 328 1.43 -4.94 -13.28
C GLU A 328 0.89 -4.15 -12.07
N ASN A 329 -0.29 -4.48 -11.54
CA ASN A 329 -0.92 -3.78 -10.40
C ASN A 329 -0.59 -4.41 -9.02
N ALA A 330 0.52 -5.16 -8.91
CA ALA A 330 0.84 -5.90 -7.69
C ALA A 330 2.31 -5.76 -7.30
N ILE A 331 2.54 -5.57 -6.00
CA ILE A 331 3.87 -5.59 -5.39
C ILE A 331 4.08 -6.95 -4.72
N TYR A 332 5.28 -7.51 -4.89
CA TYR A 332 5.71 -8.79 -4.34
C TYR A 332 7.06 -8.62 -3.63
N TYR A 333 7.34 -9.49 -2.68
CA TYR A 333 8.64 -9.59 -2.02
C TYR A 333 9.40 -10.80 -2.51
N VAL A 334 10.65 -10.60 -2.93
CA VAL A 334 11.53 -11.70 -3.36
C VAL A 334 11.96 -12.50 -2.14
N ARG A 335 11.65 -13.80 -2.12
CA ARG A 335 11.95 -14.72 -1.00
C ARG A 335 13.17 -15.58 -1.26
N SER A 336 13.33 -16.07 -2.49
CA SER A 336 14.52 -16.80 -2.90
C SER A 336 14.80 -16.59 -4.37
N ILE A 337 16.08 -16.70 -4.73
CA ILE A 337 16.54 -16.67 -6.11
C ILE A 337 17.31 -17.95 -6.30
N THR A 338 16.74 -18.90 -7.05
CA THR A 338 17.51 -20.06 -7.49
C THR A 338 18.46 -19.56 -8.56
N PRO A 339 19.77 -19.49 -8.28
CA PRO A 339 20.71 -18.95 -9.22
C PRO A 339 20.77 -19.87 -10.44
N LYS A 340 21.22 -19.29 -11.55
CA LYS A 340 21.64 -20.05 -12.73
C LYS A 340 22.52 -21.23 -12.29
N ILE A 341 22.09 -22.45 -12.62
CA ILE A 341 22.94 -23.62 -12.51
C ILE A 341 23.46 -23.93 -13.91
N ALA A 342 24.78 -23.95 -14.08
CA ALA A 342 25.40 -24.72 -15.15
C ALA A 342 25.29 -26.21 -14.73
N ALA A 343 24.12 -26.82 -14.87
CA ALA A 343 23.89 -28.17 -14.35
C ALA A 343 24.46 -29.22 -15.32
N VAL A 344 25.23 -30.15 -14.77
CA VAL A 344 25.80 -31.32 -15.46
C VAL A 344 24.66 -32.28 -15.80
N ALA A 345 24.52 -32.68 -17.08
CA ALA A 345 23.51 -33.65 -17.48
C ALA A 345 23.71 -34.98 -16.75
N ALA A 346 22.64 -35.54 -16.18
CA ALA A 346 22.65 -36.91 -15.68
C ALA A 346 22.83 -37.87 -16.85
N VAL A 347 23.84 -38.74 -16.76
CA VAL A 347 24.04 -39.84 -17.70
C VAL A 347 22.81 -40.74 -17.63
N ALA A 348 22.21 -41.07 -18.79
CA ALA A 348 21.05 -41.95 -18.86
C ALA A 348 21.33 -43.28 -18.11
N ALA A 349 20.39 -43.69 -17.25
CA ALA A 349 20.51 -44.95 -16.53
C ALA A 349 20.51 -46.13 -17.53
N GLY A 350 21.64 -46.81 -17.64
CA GLY A 350 21.77 -48.05 -18.43
C GLY A 350 22.94 -48.11 -19.42
N VAL A 351 23.75 -47.07 -19.58
CA VAL A 351 24.95 -47.10 -20.42
C VAL A 351 26.20 -47.12 -19.54
N ALA A 352 26.99 -48.19 -19.60
CA ALA A 352 28.29 -48.24 -18.94
C ALA A 352 29.23 -47.21 -19.60
N PRO A 353 29.88 -46.30 -18.84
CA PRO A 353 30.65 -45.23 -19.46
C PRO A 353 31.92 -45.79 -20.11
N ALA A 354 32.10 -45.54 -21.40
CA ALA A 354 33.39 -45.71 -22.06
C ALA A 354 34.38 -44.69 -21.48
N TYR A 355 35.63 -45.09 -21.28
CA TYR A 355 36.67 -44.35 -20.53
C TYR A 355 36.98 -42.92 -21.03
N ARG A 356 36.43 -42.43 -22.16
CA ARG A 356 36.68 -41.09 -22.71
C ARG A 356 35.52 -40.49 -23.52
N GLU A 357 34.32 -40.37 -22.96
CA GLU A 357 33.30 -39.50 -23.58
C GLU A 357 33.60 -38.02 -23.31
N ALA A 358 33.28 -37.18 -24.31
CA ALA A 358 33.34 -35.73 -24.20
C ALA A 358 32.47 -35.27 -23.03
N ALA A 359 32.89 -34.22 -22.32
CA ALA A 359 32.13 -33.67 -21.21
C ALA A 359 30.67 -33.43 -21.63
N PRO A 360 29.68 -33.80 -20.79
CA PRO A 360 28.27 -33.64 -21.12
C PRO A 360 27.96 -32.19 -21.53
N ALA A 361 27.13 -32.03 -22.56
CA ALA A 361 26.72 -30.72 -23.04
C ALA A 361 26.03 -29.95 -21.90
N ILE A 362 26.54 -28.75 -21.63
CA ILE A 362 26.04 -27.85 -20.58
C ILE A 362 24.70 -27.28 -21.07
N VAL A 363 23.60 -27.63 -20.42
CA VAL A 363 22.30 -26.97 -20.66
C VAL A 363 22.16 -25.86 -19.61
N ALA A 364 22.16 -24.61 -20.04
CA ALA A 364 21.95 -23.47 -19.16
C ALA A 364 20.48 -23.44 -18.70
N ALA A 365 20.23 -23.49 -17.39
CA ALA A 365 18.91 -23.23 -16.82
C ALA A 365 18.76 -21.74 -16.47
N PRO A 366 17.61 -21.10 -16.76
CA PRO A 366 17.37 -19.72 -16.37
C PRO A 366 17.29 -19.59 -14.84
N ALA A 367 17.54 -18.37 -14.33
CA ALA A 367 17.29 -18.08 -12.93
C ALA A 367 15.79 -18.18 -12.63
N VAL A 368 15.45 -18.69 -11.44
CA VAL A 368 14.06 -18.80 -10.97
C VAL A 368 13.90 -17.96 -9.72
N ILE A 369 12.96 -17.02 -9.76
CA ILE A 369 12.64 -16.12 -8.65
C ILE A 369 11.38 -16.63 -7.97
N THR A 370 11.42 -16.78 -6.64
CA THR A 370 10.25 -17.13 -5.81
C THR A 370 9.85 -15.92 -4.99
N VAL A 371 8.56 -15.59 -5.03
CA VAL A 371 7.96 -14.45 -4.33
C VAL A 371 7.15 -14.91 -3.11
N ASP A 372 6.64 -13.94 -2.35
CA ASP A 372 5.91 -14.13 -1.09
C ASP A 372 4.50 -14.73 -1.24
N ARG A 373 3.88 -14.60 -2.41
CA ARG A 373 2.51 -15.04 -2.65
C ARG A 373 2.29 -15.53 -4.07
N LYS A 374 1.30 -16.41 -4.22
CA LYS A 374 0.89 -16.95 -5.50
C LYS A 374 0.43 -15.85 -6.45
N PHE A 375 0.79 -15.98 -7.71
CA PHE A 375 0.38 -15.07 -8.76
C PHE A 375 -1.11 -15.20 -9.05
N GLY A 376 -1.82 -14.08 -8.96
CA GLY A 376 -3.26 -14.00 -9.22
C GLY A 376 -3.64 -13.90 -10.69
N GLY A 377 -2.65 -13.91 -11.60
CA GLY A 377 -2.86 -13.67 -13.03
C GLY A 377 -2.66 -12.22 -13.44
N ARG A 378 -2.52 -12.02 -14.75
CA ARG A 378 -2.37 -10.69 -15.36
C ARG A 378 -3.63 -9.86 -15.12
N SER A 379 -3.47 -8.61 -14.73
CA SER A 379 -4.54 -7.62 -14.50
C SER A 379 -5.50 -7.48 -15.69
N SER A 380 -5.02 -7.67 -16.92
CA SER A 380 -5.80 -7.49 -18.15
C SER A 380 -6.67 -8.70 -18.53
N ILE A 381 -6.21 -9.92 -18.23
CA ILE A 381 -6.81 -11.17 -18.74
C ILE A 381 -7.00 -12.26 -17.68
N GLY A 382 -6.47 -12.08 -16.47
CA GLY A 382 -6.48 -13.06 -15.38
C GLY A 382 -5.66 -14.33 -15.64
N GLY A 383 -4.94 -14.41 -16.76
CA GLY A 383 -4.19 -15.58 -17.21
C GLY A 383 -2.71 -15.55 -16.85
N ASP A 384 -2.00 -16.60 -17.28
CA ASP A 384 -0.56 -16.77 -17.13
C ASP A 384 0.24 -15.67 -17.85
N VAL A 385 1.49 -15.47 -17.41
CA VAL A 385 2.51 -14.83 -18.23
C VAL A 385 3.12 -15.91 -19.12
N SER A 386 2.93 -15.78 -20.44
CA SER A 386 3.39 -16.74 -21.46
C SER A 386 4.31 -16.11 -22.52
N ALA A 387 4.68 -14.84 -22.31
CA ALA A 387 5.58 -14.07 -23.16
C ALA A 387 6.41 -13.13 -22.28
N LEU A 388 7.48 -12.60 -22.86
CA LEU A 388 8.43 -11.72 -22.16
C LEU A 388 7.75 -10.47 -21.65
N ASP A 389 7.83 -10.25 -20.35
CA ASP A 389 7.29 -9.07 -19.71
C ASP A 389 8.29 -8.51 -18.69
N SER A 390 8.36 -7.18 -18.59
CA SER A 390 9.27 -6.54 -17.65
C SER A 390 8.64 -6.52 -16.27
N PHE A 391 9.47 -6.67 -15.24
CA PHE A 391 9.10 -6.35 -13.86
C PHE A 391 10.06 -5.29 -13.32
N TYR A 392 9.63 -4.54 -12.32
CA TYR A 392 10.37 -3.39 -11.82
C TYR A 392 10.72 -3.56 -10.36
N ILE A 393 11.95 -3.24 -10.00
CA ILE A 393 12.44 -3.20 -8.63
C ILE A 393 12.06 -1.84 -8.04
N LEU A 394 11.43 -1.87 -6.87
CA LEU A 394 11.09 -0.68 -6.09
C LEU A 394 12.09 -0.53 -4.94
N THR A 395 12.88 0.55 -4.95
CA THR A 395 13.79 0.86 -3.84
C THR A 395 13.23 2.06 -3.07
N THR A 396 12.81 1.82 -1.84
CA THR A 396 12.39 2.88 -0.92
C THR A 396 13.61 3.53 -0.27
N PRO A 397 13.55 4.82 0.08
CA PRO A 397 14.63 5.45 0.82
C PRO A 397 14.83 4.75 2.16
N THR A 398 16.09 4.62 2.59
CA THR A 398 16.42 4.04 3.89
C THR A 398 15.93 4.97 4.99
N VAL A 399 14.88 4.57 5.70
CA VAL A 399 14.49 5.23 6.95
C VAL A 399 15.55 4.85 8.00
N PRO A 400 16.11 5.81 8.75
CA PRO A 400 17.03 5.51 9.85
C PRO A 400 16.40 4.44 10.76
N ALA A 401 17.21 3.49 11.24
CA ALA A 401 16.71 2.48 12.16
C ALA A 401 16.00 3.19 13.33
N PRO A 402 14.73 2.83 13.64
CA PRO A 402 14.05 3.42 14.79
C PRO A 402 14.93 3.20 16.02
N GLY A 403 14.92 4.18 16.94
CA GLY A 403 15.66 4.08 18.19
C GLY A 403 15.24 2.86 19.02
N THR A 404 15.74 2.75 20.25
CA THR A 404 15.47 1.60 21.15
C THR A 404 13.99 1.42 21.53
N TYR A 405 13.10 2.31 21.10
CA TYR A 405 11.67 2.30 21.38
C TYR A 405 10.88 2.02 20.11
N THR A 406 10.03 1.00 20.16
CA THR A 406 9.01 0.73 19.12
C THR A 406 7.89 1.75 19.23
N TYR A 407 7.66 2.48 18.14
CA TYR A 407 6.66 3.55 18.06
C TYR A 407 5.25 3.09 18.44
N VAL A 408 4.82 1.91 17.96
CA VAL A 408 3.51 1.33 18.24
C VAL A 408 3.64 -0.10 18.70
N SER A 409 2.88 -0.47 19.73
CA SER A 409 2.87 -1.82 20.28
C SER A 409 1.49 -2.23 20.83
N GLN A 410 1.28 -3.53 20.98
CA GLN A 410 0.07 -4.08 21.60
C GLN A 410 -0.09 -3.52 23.02
N CYS A 411 -1.27 -2.98 23.32
CA CYS A 411 -1.56 -2.30 24.58
C CYS A 411 -0.51 -1.23 24.96
N SER A 412 0.08 -0.57 23.95
CA SER A 412 1.09 0.48 24.09
C SER A 412 2.33 0.06 24.90
N GLY A 413 2.56 -1.25 25.07
CA GLY A 413 3.61 -1.77 25.95
C GLY A 413 3.34 -1.50 27.44
N ARG A 414 2.12 -1.09 27.80
CA ARG A 414 1.70 -0.65 29.14
C ARG A 414 0.47 -1.40 29.66
N GLY A 415 0.13 -2.52 29.06
CA GLY A 415 -0.90 -3.43 29.54
C GLY A 415 -0.68 -4.87 29.09
N LEU A 416 -1.48 -5.78 29.65
CA LEU A 416 -1.56 -7.17 29.20
C LEU A 416 -2.74 -7.33 28.26
N CYS A 417 -2.54 -8.00 27.13
CA CYS A 417 -3.62 -8.35 26.23
C CYS A 417 -4.42 -9.55 26.76
N ASP A 418 -5.73 -9.38 26.95
CA ASP A 418 -6.65 -10.51 27.11
C ASP A 418 -7.04 -11.04 25.73
N PHE A 419 -6.33 -12.06 25.27
CA PHE A 419 -6.54 -12.70 23.98
C PHE A 419 -7.92 -13.36 23.80
N ALA A 420 -8.70 -13.56 24.86
CA ALA A 420 -10.07 -14.08 24.71
C ALA A 420 -11.05 -12.98 24.28
N THR A 421 -10.82 -11.74 24.73
CA THR A 421 -11.71 -10.59 24.50
C THR A 421 -11.15 -9.56 23.53
N GLY A 422 -9.82 -9.54 23.33
CA GLY A 422 -9.11 -8.50 22.56
C GLY A 422 -8.97 -7.18 23.32
N LEU A 423 -9.19 -7.17 24.64
CA LEU A 423 -9.13 -5.98 25.48
C LEU A 423 -7.80 -5.88 26.23
N CYS A 424 -7.27 -4.66 26.32
CA CYS A 424 -6.06 -4.37 27.08
C CYS A 424 -6.36 -4.18 28.58
N GLN A 425 -5.65 -4.94 29.41
CA GLN A 425 -5.61 -4.77 30.86
C GLN A 425 -4.44 -3.85 31.22
N CYS A 426 -4.72 -2.55 31.34
CA CYS A 426 -3.69 -1.55 31.59
C CYS A 426 -3.02 -1.70 32.95
N PHE A 427 -1.71 -1.51 32.97
CA PHE A 427 -0.95 -1.40 34.20
C PHE A 427 -1.35 -0.14 34.96
N LYS A 428 -1.07 -0.13 36.27
CA LYS A 428 -1.41 0.99 37.13
C LYS A 428 -0.76 2.27 36.60
N GLY A 429 -1.58 3.31 36.44
CA GLY A 429 -1.16 4.61 35.92
C GLY A 429 -1.35 4.80 34.42
N TYR A 430 -1.82 3.77 33.72
CA TYR A 430 -2.16 3.82 32.30
C TYR A 430 -3.67 3.58 32.10
N THR A 431 -4.25 4.27 31.14
CA THR A 431 -5.69 4.29 30.84
C THR A 431 -5.95 4.30 29.34
N ASN A 432 -7.24 4.36 28.94
CA ASN A 432 -7.73 4.18 27.58
C ASN A 432 -7.81 2.70 27.16
N ASP A 433 -8.51 2.40 26.06
CA ASP A 433 -8.75 1.02 25.60
C ASP A 433 -7.46 0.29 25.15
N ASN A 434 -6.38 1.02 24.90
CA ASN A 434 -5.07 0.55 24.42
C ASN A 434 -3.91 0.92 25.38
N CYS A 435 -4.20 1.48 26.56
CA CYS A 435 -3.20 1.84 27.58
C CYS A 435 -2.17 2.92 27.18
N ASP A 436 -2.51 3.76 26.21
CA ASP A 436 -1.64 4.84 25.70
C ASP A 436 -1.60 6.09 26.59
N THR A 437 -2.51 6.23 27.54
CA THR A 437 -2.66 7.48 28.30
C THR A 437 -2.15 7.29 29.73
N GLN A 438 -1.08 8.00 30.10
CA GLN A 438 -0.58 8.03 31.47
C GLN A 438 -1.38 9.05 32.31
N ASN A 439 -2.14 8.58 33.30
CA ASN A 439 -2.97 9.44 34.16
C ASN A 439 -2.35 9.73 35.55
N ILE A 440 -1.29 9.02 35.92
CA ILE A 440 -0.48 9.27 37.11
C ILE A 440 0.94 8.75 36.86
N LEU A 441 1.94 9.36 37.51
CA LEU A 441 3.30 8.83 37.55
C LEU A 441 3.28 7.39 38.09
N ALA A 442 3.50 6.43 37.20
CA ALA A 442 3.63 5.02 37.55
C ALA A 442 5.06 4.77 38.04
N PHE A 443 5.19 4.33 39.29
CA PHE A 443 6.47 3.91 39.90
C PHE A 443 6.66 2.39 39.77
#